data_AF-A0A9Q4KR12-F1
#
_entry.id   AF-A0A9Q4KR12-F1
#
_cell.length_a   1.000
_cell.length_b   1.000
_cell.length_c   1.000
_cell.angle_alpha   90.00
_cell.angle_beta   90.00
_cell.angle_gamma   90.00
#
_symmetry.space_group_name_H-M   'P 1'
#
loop_
_entity.id
_entity.type
_entity.pdbx_description
1 polymer ?
#
loop_
_entity_poly.entity_id
_entity_poly.type
_entity_poly.pdbx_seq_one_letter_code
_entity_poly.pdbx_strand_id
1 'polypeptide(L)'
;MFLRIENSLAGTPHSYRFILPHQAGPEHTILEALLADSIWEGISPPEIVLIYCGENEPDHTTDPFEGDIAHTIERVRAENATPGFNPVHDTIIDWCTLALLIGEWEPGANLYKPGSVFDLARNHGRTIFAVDPMNGRHYELPHDDMIFDSYAQLNQYNTENVNLSDYSATYQRYITSLHEETVVASLDDTVLEPIYGSLLPYFTQTRLLAKKYQRLHTWTGTLVTLLAALAVATITFQTLFLPELPWLVWVEVLEISFIILLMYASRHGDFHRRWIDYNFLAERLRAAFFLCIICIQCEKPDTPPHMSMAHRPNDWMVMAFEEIMATRPISFCRLDIPYVPIKKFFRSAWVTNRLTFYEKARKSAQRTYTLLTYAGVAIFFVTLILAVLHATGIGHWETDYPFRVPMILAFFTITLPAVGSAIAALRLQREYQRNAERYAHTVRHITAIRNQIQHAKNMKDLCQFLEEMNEVTLREQQDWRIIFRFRRVEAM
;
A
#
# COMPACT_ATOMS: atom_id res chain seq x y z
N MET A 1 10.73 -16.38 -18.26
CA MET A 1 9.49 -15.85 -17.65
C MET A 1 9.17 -16.58 -16.35
N PHE A 2 8.84 -17.87 -16.36
CA PHE A 2 8.47 -18.65 -15.15
C PHE A 2 9.47 -18.56 -14.01
N LEU A 3 10.77 -18.78 -14.27
CA LEU A 3 11.81 -18.60 -13.24
C LEU A 3 11.80 -17.21 -12.58
N ARG A 4 11.41 -16.15 -13.32
CA ARG A 4 11.28 -14.80 -12.76
C ARG A 4 10.06 -14.70 -11.85
N ILE A 5 8.95 -15.37 -12.19
CA ILE A 5 7.74 -15.45 -11.34
C ILE A 5 8.08 -16.22 -10.06
N GLU A 6 8.67 -17.41 -10.18
CA GLU A 6 9.13 -18.23 -9.05
C GLU A 6 10.04 -17.46 -8.11
N ASN A 7 11.07 -16.80 -8.66
CA ASN A 7 11.97 -15.98 -7.85
C ASN A 7 11.25 -14.80 -7.19
N SER A 8 10.26 -14.21 -7.86
CA SER A 8 9.49 -13.08 -7.30
C SER A 8 8.54 -13.54 -6.20
N LEU A 9 8.04 -14.78 -6.25
CA LEU A 9 7.05 -15.36 -5.34
C LEU A 9 7.63 -16.46 -4.42
N ALA A 10 8.95 -16.56 -4.29
CA ALA A 10 9.62 -17.69 -3.62
C ALA A 10 9.15 -17.98 -2.17
N GLY A 11 8.61 -17.00 -1.45
CA GLY A 11 8.04 -17.14 -0.11
C GLY A 11 6.52 -16.99 -0.06
N THR A 12 5.85 -17.07 -1.20
CA THR A 12 4.40 -16.95 -1.35
C THR A 12 3.85 -18.22 -2.00
N PRO A 13 2.94 -18.94 -1.33
CA PRO A 13 2.21 -20.03 -1.98
C PRO A 13 1.47 -19.51 -3.21
N HIS A 14 1.64 -20.16 -4.35
CA HIS A 14 0.99 -19.79 -5.60
C HIS A 14 0.76 -21.02 -6.47
N SER A 15 -0.19 -20.92 -7.38
CA SER A 15 -0.49 -21.90 -8.42
C SER A 15 -0.58 -21.20 -9.77
N TYR A 16 -0.44 -21.98 -10.83
CA TYR A 16 -0.52 -21.49 -12.20
C TYR A 16 -1.86 -21.89 -12.80
N ARG A 17 -2.48 -20.96 -13.54
CA ARG A 17 -3.66 -21.20 -14.35
C ARG A 17 -3.37 -20.75 -15.77
N PHE A 18 -3.41 -21.69 -16.71
CA PHE A 18 -3.23 -21.42 -18.13
C PHE A 18 -4.60 -21.30 -18.80
N ILE A 19 -4.80 -20.22 -19.54
CA ILE A 19 -6.06 -19.92 -20.24
C ILE A 19 -5.75 -19.84 -21.74
N LEU A 20 -6.33 -20.73 -22.54
CA LEU A 20 -6.05 -20.88 -23.97
C LEU A 20 -7.34 -20.90 -24.77
N PRO A 21 -7.32 -20.61 -26.08
CA PRO A 21 -8.47 -20.90 -26.94
C PRO A 21 -8.70 -22.42 -27.00
N HIS A 22 -9.95 -22.87 -27.10
CA HIS A 22 -10.26 -24.29 -27.28
C HIS A 22 -9.79 -24.85 -28.65
N GLN A 23 -9.63 -23.99 -29.65
CA GLN A 23 -9.12 -24.39 -30.96
C GLN A 23 -7.62 -24.66 -30.88
N ALA A 24 -7.20 -25.85 -31.32
CA ALA A 24 -5.78 -26.24 -31.34
C ALA A 24 -4.90 -25.24 -32.11
N GLY A 25 -3.74 -24.94 -31.54
CA GLY A 25 -2.80 -23.92 -32.01
C GLY A 25 -1.40 -24.13 -31.42
N PRO A 26 -0.38 -23.37 -31.88
CA PRO A 26 1.00 -23.51 -31.41
C PRO A 26 1.18 -23.33 -29.89
N GLU A 27 0.27 -22.59 -29.25
CA GLU A 27 0.18 -22.44 -27.81
C GLU A 27 -0.09 -23.74 -27.05
N HIS A 28 -0.80 -24.70 -27.66
CA HIS A 28 -1.08 -26.00 -27.06
C HIS A 28 0.18 -26.87 -27.02
N THR A 29 0.89 -26.97 -28.15
CA THR A 29 2.16 -27.71 -28.25
C THR A 29 3.23 -27.14 -27.32
N ILE A 30 3.29 -25.81 -27.19
CA ILE A 30 4.23 -25.17 -26.26
C ILE A 30 3.85 -25.44 -24.81
N LEU A 31 2.56 -25.43 -24.48
CA LEU A 31 2.10 -25.79 -23.14
C LEU A 31 2.42 -27.25 -22.81
N GLU A 32 2.21 -28.19 -23.74
CA GLU A 32 2.61 -29.59 -23.56
C GLU A 32 4.09 -29.75 -23.28
N ALA A 33 4.93 -29.11 -24.09
CA ALA A 33 6.38 -29.12 -23.90
C ALA A 33 6.77 -28.48 -22.55
N LEU A 34 6.08 -27.42 -22.15
CA LEU A 34 6.30 -26.75 -20.87
C LEU A 34 5.92 -27.67 -19.70
N LEU A 35 4.77 -28.35 -19.75
CA LEU A 35 4.28 -29.24 -18.69
C LEU A 35 5.14 -30.50 -18.55
N ALA A 36 5.80 -30.93 -19.64
CA ALA A 36 6.77 -32.02 -19.62
C ALA A 36 8.14 -31.63 -19.03
N ASP A 37 8.40 -30.33 -18.79
CA ASP A 37 9.67 -29.86 -18.26
C ASP A 37 9.76 -30.08 -16.74
N SER A 38 10.98 -30.38 -16.28
CA SER A 38 11.39 -30.48 -14.88
C SER A 38 11.09 -29.26 -14.01
N ILE A 39 10.80 -28.09 -14.60
CA ILE A 39 10.44 -26.88 -13.82
C ILE A 39 9.22 -27.08 -12.91
N TRP A 40 8.36 -28.06 -13.21
CA TRP A 40 7.17 -28.38 -12.41
C TRP A 40 7.45 -29.33 -11.26
N GLU A 41 8.67 -29.85 -11.11
CA GLU A 41 9.05 -30.70 -9.99
C GLU A 41 8.92 -29.92 -8.67
N GLY A 42 7.91 -30.26 -7.87
CA GLY A 42 7.64 -29.63 -6.57
C GLY A 42 6.63 -28.48 -6.62
N ILE A 43 6.09 -28.14 -7.79
CA ILE A 43 5.00 -27.17 -7.95
C ILE A 43 3.67 -27.93 -8.04
N SER A 44 2.58 -27.33 -7.56
CA SER A 44 1.24 -27.89 -7.76
C SER A 44 0.91 -27.91 -9.26
N PRO A 45 0.25 -28.97 -9.78
CA PRO A 45 -0.09 -29.05 -11.19
C PRO A 45 -0.96 -27.85 -11.58
N PRO A 46 -0.67 -27.20 -12.73
CA PRO A 46 -1.41 -26.02 -13.14
C PRO A 46 -2.84 -26.37 -13.55
N GLU A 47 -3.75 -25.43 -13.31
CA GLU A 47 -5.11 -25.49 -13.85
C GLU A 47 -5.08 -25.07 -15.33
N ILE A 48 -5.73 -25.82 -16.21
CA ILE A 48 -5.77 -25.52 -17.66
C ILE A 48 -7.22 -25.30 -18.06
N VAL A 49 -7.50 -24.14 -18.65
CA VAL A 49 -8.85 -23.69 -18.99
C VAL A 49 -8.88 -23.32 -20.46
N LEU A 50 -9.73 -24.00 -21.21
CA LEU A 50 -9.96 -23.78 -22.63
C LEU A 50 -11.20 -22.91 -22.82
N ILE A 51 -11.03 -21.78 -23.49
CA ILE A 51 -12.10 -20.82 -23.76
C ILE A 51 -12.74 -21.13 -25.12
N TYR A 52 -14.05 -21.34 -25.10
CA TYR A 52 -14.84 -21.65 -26.29
C TYR A 52 -15.97 -20.64 -26.49
N CYS A 53 -16.13 -20.15 -27.72
CA CYS A 53 -17.23 -19.29 -28.12
C CYS A 53 -18.02 -19.93 -29.26
N GLY A 54 -19.23 -20.41 -28.98
CA GLY A 54 -20.14 -20.98 -29.97
C GLY A 54 -21.53 -21.24 -29.39
N GLU A 55 -22.53 -21.43 -30.26
CA GLU A 55 -23.91 -21.75 -29.86
C GLU A 55 -24.08 -23.23 -29.46
N ASN A 56 -23.33 -24.12 -30.09
CA ASN A 56 -23.33 -25.56 -29.85
C ASN A 56 -22.40 -25.94 -28.70
N GLU A 57 -22.64 -27.10 -28.07
CA GLU A 57 -21.68 -27.69 -27.13
C GLU A 57 -20.32 -27.89 -27.81
N PRO A 58 -19.20 -27.65 -27.11
CA PRO A 58 -17.88 -27.90 -27.65
C PRO A 58 -17.76 -29.38 -28.03
N ASP A 59 -17.13 -29.65 -29.17
CA ASP A 59 -16.91 -31.02 -29.61
C ASP A 59 -15.84 -31.67 -28.72
N HIS A 60 -16.30 -32.44 -27.73
CA HIS A 60 -15.42 -33.18 -26.82
C HIS A 60 -14.58 -34.27 -27.52
N THR A 61 -14.81 -34.53 -28.81
CA THR A 61 -14.00 -35.51 -29.55
C THR A 61 -12.70 -34.93 -30.12
N THR A 62 -12.60 -33.60 -30.19
CA THR A 62 -11.38 -32.89 -30.58
C THR A 62 -10.68 -32.34 -29.35
N ASP A 63 -9.85 -33.17 -28.70
CA ASP A 63 -8.89 -32.69 -27.72
C ASP A 63 -7.79 -31.88 -28.45
N PRO A 64 -7.54 -30.62 -28.09
CA PRO A 64 -6.49 -29.84 -28.73
C PRO A 64 -5.07 -30.25 -28.28
N PHE A 65 -4.95 -31.14 -27.29
CA PHE A 65 -3.70 -31.72 -26.83
C PHE A 65 -3.49 -33.12 -27.44
N GLU A 66 -2.23 -33.44 -27.78
CA GLU A 66 -1.80 -34.79 -28.14
C GLU A 66 -1.64 -35.68 -26.89
N GLY A 67 -1.38 -35.08 -25.72
CA GLY A 67 -1.24 -35.76 -24.42
C GLY A 67 -2.52 -35.78 -23.57
N ASP A 68 -2.55 -36.66 -22.56
CA ASP A 68 -3.63 -36.72 -21.54
C ASP A 68 -3.48 -35.59 -20.52
N ILE A 69 -3.88 -34.39 -20.93
CA ILE A 69 -3.80 -33.17 -20.12
C ILE A 69 -5.18 -32.84 -19.57
N ALA A 70 -5.31 -32.92 -18.24
CA ALA A 70 -6.53 -32.52 -17.56
C ALA A 70 -6.81 -31.03 -17.77
N HIS A 71 -7.97 -30.72 -18.36
CA HIS A 71 -8.39 -29.35 -18.64
C HIS A 71 -9.90 -29.18 -18.41
N THR A 72 -10.32 -27.94 -18.23
CA THR A 72 -11.73 -27.54 -18.17
C THR A 72 -12.08 -26.67 -19.37
N ILE A 73 -13.30 -26.77 -19.88
CA ILE A 73 -13.78 -25.93 -20.98
C ILE A 73 -14.77 -24.91 -20.41
N GLU A 74 -14.47 -23.62 -20.60
CA GLU A 74 -15.34 -22.52 -20.20
C GLU A 74 -15.95 -21.83 -21.43
N ARG A 75 -17.27 -21.64 -21.38
CA ARG A 75 -18.04 -21.06 -22.50
C ARG A 75 -18.23 -19.57 -22.31
N VAL A 76 -17.87 -18.80 -23.33
CA VAL A 76 -18.05 -17.34 -23.35
C VAL A 76 -19.11 -16.93 -24.38
N ARG A 77 -19.80 -15.83 -24.09
CA ARG A 77 -20.81 -15.25 -24.99
C ARG A 77 -20.18 -14.16 -25.83
N ALA A 78 -20.44 -14.17 -27.14
CA ALA A 78 -19.91 -13.17 -28.08
C ALA A 78 -20.32 -11.73 -27.73
N GLU A 79 -21.47 -11.54 -27.06
CA GLU A 79 -22.00 -10.24 -26.62
C GLU A 79 -21.12 -9.54 -25.58
N ASN A 80 -20.29 -10.29 -24.85
CA ASN A 80 -19.43 -9.74 -23.80
C ASN A 80 -18.13 -9.14 -24.35
N ALA A 81 -17.84 -9.36 -25.64
CA ALA A 81 -16.57 -8.98 -26.23
C ALA A 81 -16.54 -7.52 -26.69
N THR A 82 -15.36 -6.93 -26.59
CA THR A 82 -15.06 -5.61 -27.12
C THR A 82 -15.34 -5.58 -28.63
N PRO A 83 -16.13 -4.60 -29.13
CA PRO A 83 -16.51 -4.55 -30.54
C PRO A 83 -15.29 -4.58 -31.47
N GLY A 84 -15.27 -5.55 -32.39
CA GLY A 84 -14.18 -5.72 -33.37
C GLY A 84 -13.08 -6.70 -32.97
N PHE A 85 -13.14 -7.29 -31.77
CA PHE A 85 -12.20 -8.32 -31.32
C PHE A 85 -12.85 -9.72 -31.29
N ASN A 86 -12.00 -10.75 -31.36
CA ASN A 86 -12.46 -12.12 -31.17
C ASN A 86 -12.86 -12.31 -29.69
N PRO A 87 -14.09 -12.78 -29.39
CA PRO A 87 -14.58 -12.93 -28.02
C PRO A 87 -13.75 -13.88 -27.16
N VAL A 88 -13.16 -14.92 -27.76
CA VAL A 88 -12.28 -15.87 -27.07
C VAL A 88 -11.01 -15.15 -26.61
N HIS A 89 -10.32 -14.46 -27.53
CA HIS A 89 -9.09 -13.75 -27.21
C HIS A 89 -9.32 -12.59 -26.23
N ASP A 90 -10.42 -11.84 -26.39
CA ASP A 90 -10.78 -10.76 -25.46
C ASP A 90 -11.00 -11.30 -24.05
N THR A 91 -11.72 -12.43 -23.92
CA THR A 91 -11.92 -13.05 -22.61
C THR A 91 -10.62 -13.59 -22.01
N ILE A 92 -9.75 -14.22 -22.82
CA ILE A 92 -8.43 -14.69 -22.36
C ILE A 92 -7.60 -13.52 -21.80
N ILE A 93 -7.56 -12.40 -22.52
CA ILE A 93 -6.80 -11.21 -22.11
C ILE A 93 -7.41 -10.55 -20.87
N ASP A 94 -8.74 -10.51 -20.77
CA ASP A 94 -9.44 -9.99 -19.60
C ASP A 94 -9.13 -10.81 -18.34
N TRP A 95 -9.10 -12.14 -18.47
CA TRP A 95 -8.90 -13.06 -17.33
C TRP A 95 -7.42 -13.30 -16.98
N CYS A 96 -6.49 -12.97 -17.87
CA CYS A 96 -5.06 -13.17 -17.61
C CYS A 96 -4.47 -12.02 -16.77
N THR A 97 -3.53 -12.37 -15.88
CA THR A 97 -2.65 -11.41 -15.20
C THR A 97 -1.42 -11.08 -16.04
N LEU A 98 -1.00 -12.04 -16.89
CA LEU A 98 0.17 -11.98 -17.74
C LEU A 98 -0.16 -12.63 -19.09
N ALA A 99 0.14 -11.95 -20.20
CA ALA A 99 -0.11 -12.47 -21.54
C ALA A 99 1.17 -13.09 -22.13
N LEU A 100 1.13 -14.38 -22.46
CA LEU A 100 2.17 -15.05 -23.24
C LEU A 100 1.66 -15.23 -24.69
N LEU A 101 2.31 -14.57 -25.64
CA LEU A 101 1.95 -14.61 -27.05
C LEU A 101 2.98 -15.40 -27.84
N ILE A 102 2.52 -16.22 -28.78
CA ILE A 102 3.37 -17.07 -29.62
C ILE A 102 3.14 -16.66 -31.07
N GLY A 103 4.19 -16.27 -31.78
CA GLY A 103 4.16 -15.88 -33.20
C GLY A 103 3.80 -14.42 -33.47
N GLU A 104 2.96 -13.77 -32.65
CA GLU A 104 2.70 -12.32 -32.71
C GLU A 104 3.62 -11.57 -31.73
N TRP A 105 4.77 -11.05 -32.20
CA TRP A 105 5.83 -10.62 -31.28
C TRP A 105 6.26 -9.15 -31.32
N GLU A 106 5.97 -8.38 -32.37
CA GLU A 106 6.18 -6.93 -32.38
C GLU A 106 5.35 -6.21 -33.47
N PRO A 107 5.06 -4.90 -33.33
CA PRO A 107 4.59 -4.07 -34.45
C PRO A 107 5.62 -4.10 -35.58
N GLY A 108 5.30 -4.80 -36.68
CA GLY A 108 6.21 -5.02 -37.81
C GLY A 108 6.58 -6.49 -38.07
N ALA A 109 6.26 -7.40 -37.15
CA ALA A 109 6.33 -8.83 -37.44
C ALA A 109 5.33 -9.21 -38.56
N ASN A 110 5.67 -10.21 -39.38
CA ASN A 110 4.85 -10.65 -40.51
C ASN A 110 3.40 -11.03 -40.13
N LEU A 111 3.18 -11.40 -38.86
CA LEU A 111 1.89 -11.81 -38.31
C LEU A 111 1.15 -10.68 -37.57
N TYR A 112 1.77 -9.52 -37.35
CA TYR A 112 1.10 -8.39 -36.71
C TYR A 112 0.00 -7.82 -37.62
N LYS A 113 -1.21 -7.73 -37.09
CA LYS A 113 -2.35 -7.09 -37.73
C LYS A 113 -2.99 -6.10 -36.76
N PRO A 114 -3.42 -4.90 -37.20
CA PRO A 114 -4.26 -4.04 -36.40
C PRO A 114 -5.49 -4.81 -35.90
N GLY A 115 -5.68 -4.88 -34.58
CA GLY A 115 -6.72 -5.72 -33.95
C GLY A 115 -6.27 -7.13 -33.57
N SER A 116 -4.95 -7.39 -33.60
CA SER A 116 -4.31 -8.62 -33.11
C SER A 116 -4.48 -8.83 -31.61
N VAL A 117 -4.14 -10.03 -31.12
CA VAL A 117 -4.14 -10.33 -29.68
C VAL A 117 -3.10 -9.47 -28.96
N PHE A 118 -1.99 -9.15 -29.64
CA PHE A 118 -1.00 -8.19 -29.15
C PHE A 118 -1.60 -6.80 -28.91
N ASP A 119 -2.33 -6.23 -29.88
CA ASP A 119 -2.99 -4.94 -29.72
C ASP A 119 -4.03 -4.98 -28.60
N LEU A 120 -4.76 -6.09 -28.51
CA LEU A 120 -5.76 -6.30 -27.48
C LEU A 120 -5.14 -6.32 -26.07
N ALA A 121 -4.08 -7.13 -25.87
CA ALA A 121 -3.32 -7.17 -24.62
C ALA A 121 -2.72 -5.82 -24.25
N ARG A 122 -2.21 -5.07 -25.25
CA ARG A 122 -1.69 -3.72 -25.05
C ARG A 122 -2.78 -2.73 -24.64
N ASN A 123 -3.97 -2.82 -25.23
CA ASN A 123 -5.10 -1.94 -24.94
C ASN A 123 -5.72 -2.24 -23.56
N HIS A 124 -5.74 -3.50 -23.15
CA HIS A 124 -6.09 -3.93 -21.79
C HIS A 124 -5.00 -3.61 -20.76
N GLY A 125 -3.82 -3.23 -21.24
CA GLY A 125 -2.70 -2.86 -20.41
C GLY A 125 -2.05 -3.99 -19.63
N ARG A 126 -1.98 -5.17 -20.25
CA ARG A 126 -1.30 -6.35 -19.70
C ARG A 126 0.19 -6.32 -20.02
N THR A 127 1.02 -6.77 -19.09
CA THR A 127 2.42 -7.12 -19.41
C THR A 127 2.42 -8.30 -20.39
N ILE A 128 3.17 -8.16 -21.49
CA ILE A 128 3.22 -9.12 -22.59
C ILE A 128 4.61 -9.76 -22.66
N PHE A 129 4.66 -11.09 -22.71
CA PHE A 129 5.81 -11.84 -23.19
C PHE A 129 5.45 -12.44 -24.54
N ALA A 130 6.13 -12.03 -25.60
CA ALA A 130 5.95 -12.65 -26.90
C ALA A 130 7.16 -13.51 -27.25
N VAL A 131 6.94 -14.65 -27.89
CA VAL A 131 7.98 -15.60 -28.31
C VAL A 131 7.82 -15.88 -29.80
N ASP A 132 8.93 -15.76 -30.53
CA ASP A 132 9.03 -16.19 -31.92
C ASP A 132 9.21 -17.71 -31.96
N PRO A 133 8.23 -18.48 -32.50
CA PRO A 133 8.29 -19.93 -32.52
C PRO A 133 9.40 -20.47 -33.42
N MET A 134 9.93 -19.67 -34.36
CA MET A 134 10.92 -20.14 -35.33
C MET A 134 12.34 -20.11 -34.80
N ASN A 135 12.67 -19.14 -33.93
CA ASN A 135 14.04 -18.93 -33.46
C ASN A 135 14.15 -18.78 -31.93
N GLY A 136 13.03 -18.80 -31.20
CA GLY A 136 12.99 -18.66 -29.75
C GLY A 136 13.34 -17.27 -29.21
N ARG A 137 13.44 -16.25 -30.07
CA ARG A 137 13.58 -14.86 -29.63
C ARG A 137 12.33 -14.47 -28.85
N HIS A 138 12.54 -13.74 -27.78
CA HIS A 138 11.45 -13.24 -26.95
C HIS A 138 11.48 -11.72 -26.86
N TYR A 139 10.30 -11.14 -26.71
CA TYR A 139 10.06 -9.73 -26.53
C TYR A 139 9.21 -9.54 -25.28
N GLU A 140 9.66 -8.67 -24.38
CA GLU A 140 8.92 -8.30 -23.17
C GLU A 140 8.43 -6.86 -23.34
N LEU A 141 7.11 -6.66 -23.33
CA LEU A 141 6.50 -5.35 -23.22
C LEU A 141 5.96 -5.18 -21.80
N PRO A 142 6.70 -4.52 -20.91
CA PRO A 142 6.16 -4.15 -19.61
C PRO A 142 5.04 -3.15 -19.79
N HIS A 143 3.98 -3.26 -18.98
CA HIS A 143 2.89 -2.30 -18.96
C HIS A 143 2.78 -1.61 -17.59
N ASP A 144 1.93 -0.59 -17.51
CA ASP A 144 1.64 0.15 -16.28
C ASP A 144 1.00 -0.72 -15.17
N ASP A 145 0.64 -1.97 -15.47
CA ASP A 145 0.18 -2.97 -14.51
C ASP A 145 1.29 -3.36 -13.50
N MET A 146 2.56 -3.29 -13.91
CA MET A 146 3.75 -3.52 -13.07
C MET A 146 3.66 -4.84 -12.29
N ILE A 147 3.20 -5.91 -12.94
CA ILE A 147 2.85 -7.18 -12.29
C ILE A 147 4.00 -7.78 -11.47
N PHE A 148 5.23 -7.76 -12.00
CA PHE A 148 6.39 -8.30 -11.29
C PHE A 148 6.74 -7.51 -10.03
N ASP A 149 6.57 -6.18 -10.05
CA ASP A 149 6.72 -5.37 -8.84
C ASP A 149 5.66 -5.76 -7.82
N SER A 150 4.41 -5.97 -8.26
CA SER A 150 3.33 -6.42 -7.38
C SER A 150 3.61 -7.81 -6.78
N TYR A 151 4.14 -8.76 -7.56
CA TYR A 151 4.57 -10.06 -7.04
C TYR A 151 5.70 -9.96 -6.04
N ALA A 152 6.74 -9.18 -6.34
CA ALA A 152 7.83 -8.95 -5.40
C ALA A 152 7.32 -8.30 -4.10
N GLN A 153 6.35 -7.37 -4.19
CA GLN A 153 5.75 -6.71 -3.04
C GLN A 153 4.86 -7.65 -2.21
N LEU A 154 4.06 -8.50 -2.86
CA LEU A 154 3.27 -9.53 -2.21
C LEU A 154 4.17 -10.52 -1.46
N ASN A 155 5.23 -10.98 -2.11
CA ASN A 155 6.20 -11.87 -1.51
C ASN A 155 6.95 -11.25 -0.33
N GLN A 156 7.31 -9.98 -0.47
CA GLN A 156 7.92 -9.22 0.60
C GLN A 156 6.96 -9.03 1.79
N TYR A 157 5.66 -8.88 1.57
CA TYR A 157 4.65 -8.86 2.64
C TYR A 157 4.54 -10.23 3.34
N ASN A 158 4.49 -11.32 2.58
CA ASN A 158 4.33 -12.68 3.12
C ASN A 158 5.57 -13.17 3.89
N THR A 159 6.77 -12.76 3.46
CA THR A 159 8.04 -13.12 4.12
C THR A 159 8.42 -12.21 5.28
N GLU A 160 7.68 -11.11 5.49
CA GLU A 160 8.01 -10.13 6.52
C GLU A 160 7.63 -10.62 7.93
N ASN A 161 8.66 -10.77 8.76
CA ASN A 161 8.47 -11.21 10.14
C ASN A 161 7.95 -10.08 11.04
N VAL A 162 6.96 -10.46 11.86
CA VAL A 162 6.45 -9.68 12.98
C VAL A 162 6.95 -10.33 14.28
N ASN A 163 7.28 -9.53 15.29
CA ASN A 163 7.63 -10.05 16.60
C ASN A 163 6.44 -10.82 17.19
N LEU A 164 6.65 -12.09 17.54
CA LEU A 164 5.59 -13.00 18.00
C LEU A 164 4.93 -12.55 19.30
N SER A 165 5.66 -11.92 20.22
CA SER A 165 5.09 -11.42 21.48
C SER A 165 4.23 -10.18 21.25
N ASP A 166 4.67 -9.27 20.38
CA ASP A 166 3.88 -8.11 19.96
C ASP A 166 2.63 -8.55 19.20
N TYR A 167 2.75 -9.57 18.35
CA TYR A 167 1.64 -10.16 17.62
C TYR A 167 0.58 -10.73 18.57
N SER A 168 0.95 -11.66 19.45
CA SER A 168 0.01 -12.31 20.36
C SER A 168 -0.64 -11.31 21.31
N ALA A 169 0.13 -10.38 21.88
CA ALA A 169 -0.41 -9.33 22.75
C ALA A 169 -1.36 -8.37 22.01
N THR A 170 -1.10 -8.08 20.73
CA THR A 170 -1.98 -7.21 19.94
C THR A 170 -3.25 -7.93 19.49
N TYR A 171 -3.11 -9.18 19.04
CA TYR A 171 -4.24 -10.04 18.67
C TYR A 171 -5.21 -10.23 19.83
N GLN A 172 -4.69 -10.60 21.01
CA GLN A 172 -5.52 -10.78 22.22
C GLN A 172 -6.22 -9.49 22.64
N ARG A 173 -5.53 -8.34 22.59
CA ARG A 173 -6.17 -7.04 22.85
C ARG A 173 -7.33 -6.74 21.91
N TYR A 174 -7.23 -7.11 20.63
CA TYR A 174 -8.34 -6.94 19.70
C TYR A 174 -9.51 -7.85 20.03
N ILE A 175 -9.25 -9.13 20.33
CA ILE A 175 -10.31 -10.07 20.77
C ILE A 175 -10.99 -9.56 22.03
N THR A 176 -10.24 -9.21 23.07
CA THR A 176 -10.81 -8.70 24.34
C THR A 176 -11.64 -7.46 24.09
N SER A 177 -11.15 -6.51 23.28
CA SER A 177 -11.90 -5.29 22.95
C SER A 177 -13.18 -5.59 22.16
N LEU A 178 -13.17 -6.56 21.25
CA LEU A 178 -14.37 -6.94 20.49
C LEU A 178 -15.39 -7.65 21.39
N HIS A 179 -14.92 -8.54 22.28
CA HIS A 179 -15.76 -9.23 23.26
C HIS A 179 -16.40 -8.25 24.27
N GLU A 180 -15.66 -7.25 24.75
CA GLU A 180 -16.24 -6.19 25.59
C GLU A 180 -17.38 -5.46 24.86
N GLU A 181 -17.20 -5.18 23.56
CA GLU A 181 -18.20 -4.52 22.74
C GLU A 181 -19.42 -5.41 22.42
N THR A 182 -19.25 -6.74 22.26
CA THR A 182 -20.38 -7.67 22.10
C THR A 182 -21.23 -7.74 23.37
N VAL A 183 -20.58 -7.83 24.54
CA VAL A 183 -21.25 -7.80 25.85
C VAL A 183 -22.02 -6.50 26.03
N VAL A 184 -21.40 -5.35 25.75
CA VAL A 184 -22.08 -4.05 25.79
C VAL A 184 -23.25 -4.01 24.81
N ALA A 185 -23.11 -4.59 23.63
CA ALA A 185 -24.16 -4.65 22.62
C ALA A 185 -25.30 -5.64 22.93
N SER A 186 -25.11 -6.53 23.91
CA SER A 186 -25.96 -7.70 24.14
C SER A 186 -26.05 -8.61 22.90
N LEU A 187 -24.94 -8.70 22.17
CA LEU A 187 -24.76 -9.59 21.03
C LEU A 187 -24.08 -10.87 21.52
N ASP A 188 -24.57 -12.03 21.07
CA ASP A 188 -23.95 -13.31 21.40
C ASP A 188 -22.55 -13.41 20.75
N ASP A 189 -21.55 -13.78 21.53
CA ASP A 189 -20.15 -13.82 21.09
C ASP A 189 -19.90 -14.95 20.08
N THR A 190 -20.76 -15.96 20.06
CA THR A 190 -20.75 -17.03 19.05
C THR A 190 -20.91 -16.52 17.61
N VAL A 191 -21.43 -15.29 17.44
CA VAL A 191 -21.54 -14.63 16.13
C VAL A 191 -20.17 -14.23 15.58
N LEU A 192 -19.20 -13.88 16.44
CA LEU A 192 -17.90 -13.37 16.03
C LEU A 192 -16.78 -14.40 16.08
N GLU A 193 -16.91 -15.43 16.92
CA GLU A 193 -15.92 -16.50 17.11
C GLU A 193 -15.35 -17.07 15.80
N PRO A 194 -16.18 -17.36 14.75
CA PRO A 194 -15.66 -17.91 13.51
C PRO A 194 -14.80 -16.91 12.71
N ILE A 195 -15.03 -15.60 12.87
CA ILE A 195 -14.32 -14.54 12.15
C ILE A 195 -13.00 -14.17 12.84
N TYR A 196 -12.90 -14.37 14.16
CA TYR A 196 -11.64 -14.16 14.90
C TYR A 196 -10.49 -14.98 14.33
N GLY A 197 -10.74 -16.24 13.94
CA GLY A 197 -9.71 -17.12 13.39
C GLY A 197 -9.33 -16.85 11.92
N SER A 198 -10.14 -16.10 11.17
CA SER A 198 -9.94 -15.91 9.73
C SER A 198 -9.29 -14.57 9.39
N LEU A 199 -9.98 -13.44 9.62
CA LEU A 199 -9.51 -12.12 9.16
C LEU A 199 -8.64 -11.38 10.18
N LEU A 200 -8.87 -11.62 11.48
CA LEU A 200 -8.17 -10.90 12.54
C LEU A 200 -6.64 -11.18 12.60
N PRO A 201 -6.14 -12.40 12.28
CA PRO A 201 -4.71 -12.68 12.18
C PRO A 201 -4.03 -11.79 11.14
N TYR A 202 -4.57 -11.78 9.92
CA TYR A 202 -4.05 -10.97 8.81
C TYR A 202 -4.13 -9.47 9.12
N PHE A 203 -5.24 -9.01 9.70
CA PHE A 203 -5.36 -7.62 10.15
C PHE A 203 -4.27 -7.27 11.17
N THR A 204 -4.04 -8.14 12.15
CA THR A 204 -3.05 -7.90 13.22
C THR A 204 -1.63 -7.83 12.66
N GLN A 205 -1.25 -8.78 11.81
CA GLN A 205 0.05 -8.78 11.13
C GLN A 205 0.23 -7.50 10.32
N THR A 206 -0.71 -7.20 9.42
CA THR A 206 -0.65 -6.02 8.55
C THR A 206 -0.55 -4.74 9.36
N ARG A 207 -1.33 -4.63 10.45
CA ARG A 207 -1.32 -3.44 11.31
C ARG A 207 0.02 -3.24 12.02
N LEU A 208 0.65 -4.32 12.47
CA LEU A 208 1.96 -4.26 13.14
C LEU A 208 3.05 -3.86 12.15
N LEU A 209 3.03 -4.41 10.94
CA LEU A 209 3.94 -4.01 9.86
C LEU A 209 3.74 -2.53 9.49
N ALA A 210 2.50 -2.08 9.31
CA ALA A 210 2.20 -0.66 9.05
C ALA A 210 2.79 0.25 10.13
N LYS A 211 2.65 -0.11 11.42
CA LYS A 211 3.20 0.65 12.55
C LYS A 211 4.73 0.63 12.58
N LYS A 212 5.36 -0.49 12.25
CA LYS A 212 6.82 -0.64 12.15
C LYS A 212 7.38 0.33 11.11
N TYR A 213 6.84 0.30 9.90
CA TYR A 213 7.31 1.16 8.81
C TYR A 213 6.95 2.63 9.00
N GLN A 214 5.79 2.93 9.61
CA GLN A 214 5.46 4.29 10.04
C GLN A 214 6.55 4.85 10.96
N ARG A 215 6.97 4.07 11.96
CA ARG A 215 8.02 4.48 12.90
C ARG A 215 9.35 4.66 12.17
N LEU A 216 9.79 3.69 11.36
CA LEU A 216 11.05 3.78 10.63
C LEU A 216 11.10 5.03 9.74
N HIS A 217 10.09 5.21 8.89
CA HIS A 217 9.98 6.40 8.05
C HIS A 217 9.95 7.69 8.89
N THR A 218 9.26 7.66 10.03
CA THR A 218 9.19 8.81 10.93
C THR A 218 10.56 9.15 11.53
N TRP A 219 11.22 8.17 12.12
CA TRP A 219 12.52 8.33 12.75
C TRP A 219 13.58 8.76 11.75
N THR A 220 13.66 8.13 10.57
CA THR A 220 14.66 8.47 9.57
C THR A 220 14.51 9.91 9.07
N GLY A 221 13.30 10.35 8.73
CA GLY A 221 13.07 11.74 8.30
C GLY A 221 13.40 12.76 9.39
N THR A 222 13.08 12.44 10.64
CA THR A 222 13.43 13.29 11.79
C THR A 222 14.94 13.37 11.99
N LEU A 223 15.62 12.22 11.94
CA LEU A 223 17.06 12.14 12.18
C LEU A 223 17.87 12.86 11.10
N VAL A 224 17.52 12.68 9.82
CA VAL A 224 18.16 13.42 8.70
C VAL A 224 18.06 14.93 8.94
N THR A 225 16.88 15.41 9.32
CA THR A 225 16.63 16.84 9.52
C THR A 225 17.37 17.39 10.74
N LEU A 226 17.46 16.62 11.83
CA LEU A 226 18.20 17.02 13.03
C LEU A 226 19.72 16.97 12.81
N LEU A 227 20.23 15.95 12.11
CA LEU A 227 21.65 15.83 11.76
C LEU A 227 22.11 16.98 10.86
N ALA A 228 21.25 17.44 9.93
CA ALA A 228 21.58 18.59 9.09
C ALA A 228 21.78 19.88 9.92
N ALA A 229 20.91 20.13 10.91
CA ALA A 229 21.09 21.25 11.83
C ALA A 229 22.30 21.05 12.76
N LEU A 230 22.54 19.81 13.19
CA LEU A 230 23.70 19.47 14.02
C LEU A 230 25.01 19.69 13.27
N ALA A 231 25.10 19.32 11.99
CA ALA A 231 26.28 19.55 11.15
C ALA A 231 26.66 21.03 11.09
N VAL A 232 25.68 21.92 10.88
CA VAL A 232 25.90 23.37 10.94
C VAL A 232 26.40 23.79 12.32
N ALA A 233 25.86 23.23 13.40
CA ALA A 233 26.32 23.51 14.76
C ALA A 233 27.75 23.02 15.01
N THR A 234 28.09 21.81 14.57
CA THR A 234 29.40 21.19 14.72
C THR A 234 30.49 22.02 14.03
N ILE A 235 30.30 22.38 12.76
CA ILE A 235 31.30 23.17 12.02
C ILE A 235 31.42 24.60 12.58
N THR A 236 30.31 25.21 12.97
CA THR A 236 30.33 26.56 13.59
C THR A 236 31.03 26.53 14.95
N PHE A 237 30.79 25.50 15.76
CA PHE A 237 31.45 25.34 17.06
C PHE A 237 32.97 25.14 16.88
N GLN A 238 33.35 24.24 15.97
CA GLN A 238 34.76 23.96 15.67
C GLN A 238 35.48 25.23 15.19
N THR A 239 34.90 25.95 14.22
CA THR A 239 35.54 27.15 13.64
C THR A 239 35.67 28.30 14.61
N LEU A 240 34.69 28.52 15.51
CA LEU A 240 34.71 29.64 16.44
C LEU A 240 35.49 29.34 17.73
N PHE A 241 35.37 28.14 18.30
CA PHE A 241 35.93 27.84 19.62
C PHE A 241 37.17 26.96 19.58
N LEU A 242 37.34 26.12 18.54
CA LEU A 242 38.41 25.13 18.44
C LEU A 242 39.14 25.19 17.09
N PRO A 243 39.63 26.37 16.64
CA PRO A 243 40.27 26.51 15.34
C PRO A 243 41.56 25.69 15.23
N GLU A 244 42.25 25.45 16.35
CA GLU A 244 43.51 24.68 16.41
C GLU A 244 43.30 23.16 16.28
N LEU A 245 42.05 22.68 16.27
CA LEU A 245 41.71 21.26 16.15
C LEU A 245 41.03 20.98 14.79
N PRO A 246 41.73 21.11 13.65
CA PRO A 246 41.13 20.95 12.32
C PRO A 246 40.60 19.54 12.06
N TRP A 247 41.07 18.54 12.80
CA TRP A 247 40.58 17.17 12.70
C TRP A 247 39.10 17.04 13.11
N LEU A 248 38.55 17.98 13.89
CA LEU A 248 37.13 17.97 14.26
C LEU A 248 36.18 18.15 13.06
N VAL A 249 36.67 18.68 11.93
CA VAL A 249 35.91 18.73 10.66
C VAL A 249 35.46 17.33 10.22
N TRP A 250 36.19 16.27 10.58
CA TRP A 250 35.78 14.90 10.28
C TRP A 250 34.46 14.50 10.97
N VAL A 251 34.07 15.16 12.07
CA VAL A 251 32.76 14.91 12.70
C VAL A 251 31.62 15.34 11.78
N GLU A 252 31.74 16.50 11.13
CA GLU A 252 30.76 16.96 10.13
C GLU A 252 30.70 16.00 8.93
N VAL A 253 31.86 15.54 8.45
CA VAL A 253 31.94 14.55 7.37
C VAL A 253 31.21 13.26 7.76
N LEU A 254 31.34 12.82 9.01
CA LEU A 254 30.61 11.66 9.54
C LEU A 254 29.10 11.92 9.62
N GLU A 255 28.67 13.11 10.06
CA GLU A 255 27.25 13.48 10.12
C GLU A 255 26.61 13.49 8.72
N ILE A 256 27.27 14.08 7.72
CA ILE A 256 26.82 14.08 6.32
C ILE A 256 26.80 12.66 5.76
N SER A 257 27.85 11.87 6.00
CA SER A 257 27.90 10.46 5.57
C SER A 257 26.75 9.66 6.18
N PHE A 258 26.41 9.93 7.44
CA PHE A 258 25.29 9.28 8.13
C PHE A 258 23.94 9.72 7.57
N ILE A 259 23.76 10.99 7.18
CA ILE A 259 22.57 11.47 6.46
C ILE A 259 22.40 10.69 5.14
N ILE A 260 23.47 10.56 4.34
CA ILE A 260 23.43 9.83 3.06
C ILE A 260 23.07 8.37 3.30
N LEU A 261 23.67 7.72 4.30
CA LEU A 261 23.35 6.34 4.67
C LEU A 261 21.87 6.17 5.06
N LEU A 262 21.34 7.11 5.85
CA LEU A 262 19.94 7.10 6.26
C LEU A 262 18.98 7.29 5.08
N MET A 263 19.30 8.19 4.15
CA MET A 263 18.54 8.39 2.92
C MET A 263 18.58 7.14 2.03
N TYR A 264 19.75 6.54 1.87
CA TYR A 264 19.92 5.29 1.13
C TYR A 264 19.12 4.15 1.77
N ALA A 265 19.23 3.96 3.09
CA ALA A 265 18.47 2.96 3.83
C ALA A 265 16.96 3.18 3.71
N SER A 266 16.48 4.43 3.79
CA SER A 266 15.04 4.72 3.64
C SER A 266 14.53 4.45 2.24
N ARG A 267 15.35 4.71 1.20
CA ARG A 267 14.99 4.48 -0.20
C ARG A 267 14.99 3.00 -0.51
N HIS A 268 16.06 2.29 -0.15
CA HIS A 268 16.19 0.86 -0.43
C HIS A 268 15.21 0.02 0.40
N GLY A 269 14.95 0.44 1.65
CA GLY A 269 13.96 -0.21 2.50
C GLY A 269 12.51 0.18 2.20
N ASP A 270 12.25 1.11 1.28
CA ASP A 270 10.91 1.51 0.85
C ASP A 270 9.96 1.88 2.02
N PHE A 271 10.49 2.39 3.14
CA PHE A 271 9.75 2.49 4.41
C PHE A 271 8.44 3.26 4.27
N HIS A 272 8.45 4.32 3.46
CA HIS A 272 7.27 5.14 3.21
C HIS A 272 6.19 4.36 2.44
N ARG A 273 6.55 3.69 1.35
CA ARG A 273 5.62 2.90 0.53
C ARG A 273 5.01 1.77 1.35
N ARG A 274 5.85 1.00 2.05
CA ARG A 274 5.41 -0.12 2.91
C ARG A 274 4.47 0.36 4.00
N TRP A 275 4.75 1.50 4.63
CA TRP A 275 3.84 2.08 5.62
C TRP A 275 2.45 2.35 5.03
N ILE A 276 2.38 3.04 3.89
CA ILE A 276 1.11 3.41 3.25
C ILE A 276 0.35 2.17 2.77
N ASP A 277 1.01 1.28 2.05
CA ASP A 277 0.37 0.09 1.48
C ASP A 277 -0.16 -0.84 2.61
N TYR A 278 0.63 -1.08 3.66
CA TYR A 278 0.16 -1.89 4.79
C TYR A 278 -0.94 -1.20 5.58
N ASN A 279 -0.91 0.13 5.72
CA ASN A 279 -2.00 0.83 6.38
C ASN A 279 -3.31 0.72 5.56
N PHE A 280 -3.23 0.79 4.23
CA PHE A 280 -4.35 0.58 3.33
C PHE A 280 -4.92 -0.83 3.48
N LEU A 281 -4.09 -1.87 3.36
CA LEU A 281 -4.53 -3.26 3.49
C LEU A 281 -5.12 -3.53 4.89
N ALA A 282 -4.50 -3.00 5.96
CA ALA A 282 -5.02 -3.15 7.31
C ALA A 282 -6.40 -2.50 7.48
N GLU A 283 -6.62 -1.30 6.96
CA GLU A 283 -7.93 -0.65 7.04
C GLU A 283 -9.00 -1.38 6.20
N ARG A 284 -8.62 -1.94 5.05
CA ARG A 284 -9.51 -2.75 4.21
C ARG A 284 -9.90 -4.06 4.92
N LEU A 285 -8.94 -4.78 5.49
CA LEU A 285 -9.19 -5.99 6.30
C LEU A 285 -10.06 -5.69 7.53
N ARG A 286 -9.83 -4.54 8.18
CA ARG A 286 -10.66 -4.10 9.31
C ARG A 286 -12.10 -3.86 8.91
N ALA A 287 -12.34 -3.20 7.76
CA ALA A 287 -13.70 -2.99 7.27
C ALA A 287 -14.35 -4.33 6.87
N ALA A 288 -13.61 -5.19 6.18
CA ALA A 288 -14.07 -6.52 5.80
C ALA A 288 -14.49 -7.37 6.98
N PHE A 289 -13.73 -7.33 8.09
CA PHE A 289 -14.11 -8.00 9.35
C PHE A 289 -15.54 -7.65 9.78
N PHE A 290 -15.91 -6.37 9.75
CA PHE A 290 -17.24 -5.93 10.15
C PHE A 290 -18.32 -6.25 9.09
N LEU A 291 -18.03 -6.03 7.81
CA LEU A 291 -18.99 -6.24 6.73
C LEU A 291 -19.35 -7.72 6.52
N CYS A 292 -18.39 -8.64 6.76
CA CYS A 292 -18.62 -10.08 6.65
C CYS A 292 -19.70 -10.60 7.61
N ILE A 293 -19.84 -9.98 8.78
CA ILE A 293 -20.82 -10.40 9.81
C ILE A 293 -22.26 -10.36 9.25
N ILE A 294 -22.56 -9.38 8.38
CA ILE A 294 -23.89 -9.15 7.82
C ILE A 294 -23.96 -9.42 6.30
N CYS A 295 -23.03 -10.21 5.78
CA CYS A 295 -23.04 -10.67 4.39
C CYS A 295 -22.92 -9.57 3.33
N ILE A 296 -22.48 -8.37 3.70
CA ILE A 296 -22.22 -7.32 2.71
C ILE A 296 -20.95 -7.71 1.98
N GLN A 297 -21.06 -7.88 0.66
CA GLN A 297 -19.89 -8.09 -0.17
C GLN A 297 -19.03 -6.83 -0.08
N CYS A 298 -17.74 -7.03 0.20
CA CYS A 298 -16.76 -5.96 0.11
C CYS A 298 -16.49 -5.68 -1.37
N GLU A 299 -17.45 -5.09 -2.06
CA GLU A 299 -17.28 -4.69 -3.45
C GLU A 299 -16.16 -3.66 -3.54
N LYS A 300 -15.42 -3.73 -4.65
CA LYS A 300 -14.44 -2.71 -5.00
C LYS A 300 -15.23 -1.41 -5.21
N PRO A 301 -15.01 -0.35 -4.40
CA PRO A 301 -15.73 0.89 -4.62
C PRO A 301 -15.42 1.39 -6.04
N ASP A 302 -16.45 1.86 -6.74
CA ASP A 302 -16.29 2.47 -8.06
C ASP A 302 -15.21 3.53 -7.99
N THR A 303 -14.10 3.32 -8.71
CA THR A 303 -13.05 4.33 -8.79
C THR A 303 -13.50 5.45 -9.70
N PRO A 304 -13.64 6.69 -9.18
CA PRO A 304 -13.85 7.84 -10.05
C PRO A 304 -12.72 7.93 -11.09
N PRO A 305 -12.96 8.44 -12.30
CA PRO A 305 -11.95 8.51 -13.36
C PRO A 305 -10.65 9.22 -12.93
N HIS A 306 -10.74 10.24 -12.06
CA HIS A 306 -9.60 10.97 -11.53
C HIS A 306 -8.78 10.19 -10.48
N MET A 307 -9.32 9.08 -9.96
CA MET A 307 -8.64 8.16 -9.04
C MET A 307 -8.18 6.85 -9.72
N SER A 308 -8.46 6.68 -11.02
CA SER A 308 -8.03 5.51 -11.80
C SER A 308 -6.50 5.29 -11.72
N MET A 309 -5.70 6.36 -11.68
CA MET A 309 -4.24 6.28 -11.52
C MET A 309 -3.78 5.69 -10.16
N ALA A 310 -4.69 5.65 -9.17
CA ALA A 310 -4.44 5.03 -7.87
C ALA A 310 -4.66 3.51 -7.89
N HIS A 311 -5.51 3.01 -8.78
CA HIS A 311 -5.83 1.59 -8.91
C HIS A 311 -5.19 1.01 -10.16
N ARG A 312 -4.18 0.18 -9.96
CA ARG A 312 -3.65 -0.69 -11.02
C ARG A 312 -4.48 -1.98 -11.09
N PRO A 313 -4.69 -2.56 -12.28
CA PRO A 313 -5.40 -3.84 -12.42
C PRO A 313 -4.78 -4.95 -11.57
N ASN A 314 -3.45 -4.95 -11.45
CA ASN A 314 -2.65 -5.98 -10.81
C ASN A 314 -1.99 -5.50 -9.51
N ASP A 315 -2.71 -4.73 -8.70
CA ASP A 315 -2.18 -4.19 -7.45
C ASP A 315 -2.04 -5.29 -6.38
N TRP A 316 -0.84 -5.46 -5.82
CA TRP A 316 -0.55 -6.54 -4.87
C TRP A 316 -1.48 -6.56 -3.65
N MET A 317 -1.93 -5.39 -3.17
CA MET A 317 -2.84 -5.33 -2.03
C MET A 317 -4.25 -5.80 -2.39
N VAL A 318 -4.66 -5.61 -3.64
CA VAL A 318 -5.94 -6.12 -4.13
C VAL A 318 -5.84 -7.64 -4.21
N MET A 319 -4.79 -8.18 -4.81
CA MET A 319 -4.52 -9.62 -4.86
C MET A 319 -4.48 -10.25 -3.46
N ALA A 320 -3.69 -9.66 -2.54
CA ALA A 320 -3.59 -10.13 -1.16
C ALA A 320 -4.95 -10.11 -0.44
N PHE A 321 -5.70 -9.02 -0.60
CA PHE A 321 -7.01 -8.90 0.02
C PHE A 321 -7.99 -9.94 -0.54
N GLU A 322 -8.08 -10.07 -1.86
CA GLU A 322 -8.99 -11.02 -2.51
C GLU A 322 -8.68 -12.45 -2.11
N GLU A 323 -7.41 -12.83 -2.03
CA GLU A 323 -6.99 -14.16 -1.57
C GLU A 323 -7.33 -14.40 -0.09
N ILE A 324 -7.08 -13.42 0.79
CA ILE A 324 -7.49 -13.49 2.20
C ILE A 324 -9.02 -13.61 2.31
N MET A 325 -9.76 -12.96 1.42
CA MET A 325 -11.22 -13.04 1.39
C MET A 325 -11.72 -14.35 0.77
N ALA A 326 -10.98 -14.99 -0.14
CA ALA A 326 -11.32 -16.27 -0.75
C ALA A 326 -11.11 -17.44 0.20
N THR A 327 -10.08 -17.37 1.05
CA THR A 327 -9.75 -18.40 2.05
C THR A 327 -10.70 -18.42 3.26
N ARG A 328 -11.65 -17.48 3.35
CA ARG A 328 -12.62 -17.39 4.44
C ARG A 328 -13.71 -18.48 4.31
N PRO A 329 -14.05 -19.22 5.38
CA PRO A 329 -15.24 -20.08 5.38
C PRO A 329 -16.53 -19.35 4.99
N ILE A 330 -17.35 -19.95 4.14
CA ILE A 330 -18.61 -19.35 3.65
C ILE A 330 -19.68 -19.23 4.76
N SER A 331 -19.55 -20.01 5.85
CA SER A 331 -20.49 -20.06 6.98
C SER A 331 -20.53 -18.81 7.88
N PHE A 332 -19.78 -17.75 7.55
CA PHE A 332 -19.70 -16.54 8.37
C PHE A 332 -20.84 -15.54 8.16
N CYS A 333 -21.58 -15.68 7.08
CA CYS A 333 -22.73 -14.83 6.78
C CYS A 333 -23.96 -15.32 7.55
N ARG A 334 -24.44 -14.52 8.51
CA ARG A 334 -25.66 -14.80 9.28
C ARG A 334 -26.68 -13.69 9.12
N LEU A 335 -27.75 -13.98 8.39
CA LEU A 335 -28.88 -13.05 8.23
C LEU A 335 -29.88 -13.11 9.40
N ASP A 336 -29.73 -14.09 10.29
CA ASP A 336 -30.59 -14.32 11.46
C ASP A 336 -30.17 -13.52 12.71
N ILE A 337 -29.21 -12.59 12.58
CA ILE A 337 -28.71 -11.81 13.71
C ILE A 337 -29.75 -10.76 14.15
N PRO A 338 -30.07 -10.68 15.46
CA PRO A 338 -30.97 -9.66 15.98
C PRO A 338 -30.52 -8.24 15.65
N TYR A 339 -31.39 -7.48 14.97
CA TYR A 339 -31.12 -6.13 14.47
C TYR A 339 -30.62 -5.14 15.54
N VAL A 340 -31.24 -5.14 16.73
CA VAL A 340 -30.93 -4.14 17.77
C VAL A 340 -29.52 -4.35 18.36
N PRO A 341 -29.14 -5.58 18.80
CA PRO A 341 -27.77 -5.87 19.22
C PRO A 341 -26.71 -5.56 18.16
N ILE A 342 -26.90 -6.01 16.91
CA ILE A 342 -25.87 -5.82 15.87
C ILE A 342 -25.69 -4.35 15.49
N LYS A 343 -26.78 -3.56 15.47
CA LYS A 343 -26.71 -2.10 15.31
C LYS A 343 -25.90 -1.45 16.42
N LYS A 344 -26.14 -1.86 17.67
CA LYS A 344 -25.42 -1.33 18.84
C LYS A 344 -23.93 -1.66 18.75
N PHE A 345 -23.60 -2.91 18.39
CA PHE A 345 -22.25 -3.39 18.18
C PHE A 345 -21.50 -2.60 17.11
N PHE A 346 -22.03 -2.50 15.87
CA PHE A 346 -21.35 -1.74 14.82
C PHE A 346 -21.14 -0.27 15.18
N ARG A 347 -22.14 0.34 15.82
CA ARG A 347 -22.04 1.74 16.25
C ARG A 347 -20.91 1.92 17.26
N SER A 348 -20.74 1.03 18.24
CA SER A 348 -19.71 1.16 19.26
C SER A 348 -18.34 0.65 18.78
N ALA A 349 -18.26 -0.63 18.40
CA ALA A 349 -17.03 -1.33 18.06
C ALA A 349 -16.33 -0.77 16.82
N TRP A 350 -17.09 -0.39 15.79
CA TRP A 350 -16.52 0.14 14.55
C TRP A 350 -16.59 1.67 14.50
N VAL A 351 -17.79 2.23 14.44
CA VAL A 351 -17.98 3.66 14.08
C VAL A 351 -17.45 4.59 15.16
N THR A 352 -17.81 4.35 16.42
CA THR A 352 -17.37 5.20 17.54
C THR A 352 -15.87 5.05 17.81
N ASN A 353 -15.33 3.83 17.70
CA ASN A 353 -13.89 3.60 17.80
C ASN A 353 -13.11 4.38 16.71
N ARG A 354 -13.57 4.33 15.45
CA ARG A 354 -12.97 5.10 14.36
C ARG A 354 -13.10 6.60 14.52
N LEU A 355 -14.26 7.09 14.94
CA LEU A 355 -14.46 8.50 15.26
C LEU A 355 -13.44 8.97 16.31
N THR A 356 -13.31 8.23 17.41
CA THR A 356 -12.39 8.55 18.50
C THR A 356 -10.93 8.57 18.03
N PHE A 357 -10.54 7.61 17.17
CA PHE A 357 -9.21 7.58 16.57
C PHE A 357 -8.92 8.85 15.78
N TYR A 358 -9.79 9.22 14.84
CA TYR A 358 -9.59 10.40 14.00
C TYR A 358 -9.65 11.71 14.79
N GLU A 359 -10.50 11.81 15.82
CA GLU A 359 -10.52 12.96 16.71
C GLU A 359 -9.20 13.14 17.47
N LYS A 360 -8.64 12.04 18.00
CA LYS A 360 -7.34 12.04 18.68
C LYS A 360 -6.21 12.38 17.71
N ALA A 361 -6.22 11.78 16.52
CA ALA A 361 -5.24 12.05 15.47
C ALA A 361 -5.26 13.52 15.04
N ARG A 362 -6.45 14.10 14.81
CA ARG A 362 -6.65 15.52 14.54
C ARG A 362 -6.07 16.41 15.64
N LYS A 363 -6.46 16.18 16.89
CA LYS A 363 -5.99 16.97 18.04
C LYS A 363 -4.46 16.90 18.18
N SER A 364 -3.88 15.72 17.98
CA SER A 364 -2.43 15.53 18.01
C SER A 364 -1.74 16.30 16.89
N ALA A 365 -2.19 16.15 15.64
CA ALA A 365 -1.60 16.83 14.50
C ALA A 365 -1.69 18.36 14.65
N GLN A 366 -2.83 18.89 15.07
CA GLN A 366 -3.02 20.32 15.32
C GLN A 366 -2.06 20.84 16.40
N ARG A 367 -1.96 20.14 17.54
CA ARG A 367 -1.05 20.53 18.64
C ARG A 367 0.39 20.55 18.19
N THR A 368 0.84 19.52 17.47
CA THR A 368 2.21 19.44 16.96
C THR A 368 2.48 20.55 15.94
N TYR A 369 1.54 20.83 15.03
CA TYR A 369 1.66 21.94 14.08
C TYR A 369 1.83 23.29 14.78
N THR A 370 0.96 23.59 15.76
CA THR A 370 1.00 24.84 16.52
C THR A 370 2.31 24.96 17.31
N LEU A 371 2.74 23.88 17.98
CA LEU A 371 3.99 23.85 18.73
C LEU A 371 5.21 24.12 17.84
N LEU A 372 5.35 23.42 16.73
CA LEU A 372 6.49 23.59 15.81
C LEU A 372 6.49 24.98 15.16
N THR A 373 5.31 25.54 14.87
CA THR A 373 5.18 26.88 14.31
C THR A 373 5.67 27.94 15.31
N TYR A 374 5.21 27.89 16.56
CA TYR A 374 5.66 28.82 17.59
C TYR A 374 7.14 28.64 17.93
N ALA A 375 7.63 27.40 18.00
CA ALA A 375 9.05 27.12 18.22
C ALA A 375 9.92 27.72 17.10
N GLY A 376 9.54 27.54 15.83
CA GLY A 376 10.24 28.13 14.69
C GLY A 376 10.27 29.66 14.75
N VAL A 377 9.12 30.31 14.99
CA VAL A 377 9.03 31.78 15.11
C VAL A 377 9.88 32.30 16.27
N ALA A 378 9.82 31.65 17.43
CA ALA A 378 10.61 32.03 18.60
C ALA A 378 12.12 31.95 18.33
N ILE A 379 12.58 30.88 17.66
CA ILE A 379 13.99 30.70 17.29
C ILE A 379 14.46 31.83 16.36
N PHE A 380 13.69 32.18 15.33
CA PHE A 380 14.05 33.29 14.44
C PHE A 380 14.05 34.64 15.16
N PHE A 381 13.10 34.87 16.05
CA PHE A 381 13.04 36.10 16.83
C PHE A 381 14.25 36.24 17.79
N VAL A 382 14.61 35.16 18.48
CA VAL A 382 15.82 35.12 19.33
C VAL A 382 17.08 35.35 18.48
N THR A 383 17.18 34.70 17.32
CA THR A 383 18.31 34.91 16.39
C THR A 383 18.44 36.38 16.01
N LEU A 384 17.33 37.05 15.67
CA LEU A 384 17.34 38.46 15.31
C LEU A 384 17.87 39.34 16.45
N ILE A 385 17.44 39.09 17.69
CA ILE A 385 17.95 39.82 18.87
C ILE A 385 19.46 39.60 19.00
N LEU A 386 19.93 38.35 18.95
CA LEU A 386 21.35 38.04 19.08
C LEU A 386 22.19 38.67 17.95
N ALA A 387 21.64 38.72 16.73
CA ALA A 387 22.30 39.35 15.59
C ALA A 387 22.42 40.87 15.77
N VAL A 388 21.39 41.53 16.30
CA VAL A 388 21.44 42.97 16.64
C VAL A 388 22.44 43.25 17.76
N LEU A 389 22.45 42.43 18.81
CA LEU A 389 23.43 42.55 19.90
C LEU A 389 24.87 42.37 19.39
N HIS A 390 25.10 41.37 18.54
CA HIS A 390 26.40 41.15 17.91
C HIS A 390 26.81 42.33 17.01
N ALA A 391 25.90 42.81 16.16
CA ALA A 391 26.16 43.89 15.22
C ALA A 391 26.43 45.25 15.91
N THR A 392 25.88 45.47 17.09
CA THR A 392 26.09 46.71 17.87
C THR A 392 27.39 46.73 18.67
N GLY A 393 28.22 45.67 18.58
CA GLY A 393 29.50 45.61 19.26
C GLY A 393 29.40 45.21 20.75
N ILE A 394 28.22 44.80 21.22
CA ILE A 394 28.04 44.34 22.60
C ILE A 394 28.87 43.07 22.82
N GLY A 395 29.79 43.12 23.80
CA GLY A 395 30.70 42.02 24.12
C GLY A 395 32.08 42.11 23.47
N HIS A 396 32.33 43.04 22.54
CA HIS A 396 33.66 43.23 21.93
C HIS A 396 34.65 44.00 22.82
N TRP A 397 34.24 44.39 24.03
CA TRP A 397 34.97 45.26 24.95
C TRP A 397 35.75 44.49 26.02
N GLU A 398 35.53 43.18 26.18
CA GLU A 398 36.27 42.33 27.11
C GLU A 398 37.45 41.64 26.38
N THR A 399 38.68 42.07 26.67
CA THR A 399 39.90 41.52 26.04
C THR A 399 40.48 40.30 26.74
N ASP A 400 40.13 40.06 28.02
CA ASP A 400 40.94 39.22 28.91
C ASP A 400 40.33 37.85 29.25
N TYR A 401 39.13 37.52 28.74
CA TYR A 401 38.48 36.21 28.97
C TYR A 401 38.61 35.25 27.77
N PRO A 402 38.83 33.94 28.01
CA PRO A 402 38.99 32.94 26.95
C PRO A 402 37.70 32.67 26.16
N PHE A 403 36.52 32.88 26.77
CA PHE A 403 35.23 32.81 26.09
C PHE A 403 34.75 34.21 25.73
N ARG A 404 35.04 34.68 24.51
CA ARG A 404 34.58 35.99 24.05
C ARG A 404 33.08 35.92 23.77
N VAL A 405 32.31 36.75 24.47
CA VAL A 405 30.85 36.93 24.25
C VAL A 405 30.48 37.06 22.75
N PRO A 406 31.24 37.77 21.90
CA PRO A 406 31.00 37.81 20.46
C PRO A 406 30.99 36.45 19.76
N MET A 407 31.86 35.51 20.17
CA MET A 407 31.90 34.17 19.57
C MET A 407 30.65 33.36 19.92
N ILE A 408 30.12 33.52 21.14
CA ILE A 408 28.87 32.88 21.56
C ILE A 408 27.69 33.46 20.78
N LEU A 409 27.64 34.78 20.62
CA LEU A 409 26.61 35.44 19.81
C LEU A 409 26.70 35.01 18.33
N ALA A 410 27.90 34.96 17.75
CA ALA A 410 28.14 34.46 16.39
C ALA A 410 27.70 32.99 16.24
N PHE A 411 28.06 32.14 17.20
CA PHE A 411 27.65 30.74 17.20
C PHE A 411 26.13 30.59 17.16
N PHE A 412 25.40 31.25 18.06
CA PHE A 412 23.94 31.14 18.08
C PHE A 412 23.27 31.80 16.87
N THR A 413 23.80 32.91 16.35
CA THR A 413 23.25 33.57 15.16
C THR A 413 23.42 32.75 13.89
N ILE A 414 24.43 31.88 13.80
CA ILE A 414 24.62 30.95 12.69
C ILE A 414 23.80 29.66 12.89
N THR A 415 23.78 29.11 14.11
CA THR A 415 23.19 27.78 14.36
C THR A 415 21.68 27.78 14.56
N LEU A 416 21.12 28.79 15.22
CA LEU A 416 19.67 28.86 15.48
C LEU A 416 18.84 28.90 14.19
N PRO A 417 19.21 29.63 13.11
CA PRO A 417 18.53 29.54 11.82
C PRO A 417 18.53 28.15 11.20
N ALA A 418 19.61 27.38 11.36
CA ALA A 418 19.67 26.00 10.87
C ALA A 418 18.70 25.10 11.65
N VAL A 419 18.62 25.25 12.97
CA VAL A 419 17.61 24.56 13.81
C VAL A 419 16.19 24.99 13.43
N GLY A 420 15.95 26.29 13.20
CA GLY A 420 14.66 26.81 12.74
C GLY A 420 14.25 26.23 11.38
N SER A 421 15.20 26.10 10.45
CA SER A 421 15.00 25.48 9.14
C SER A 421 14.70 23.99 9.26
N ALA A 422 15.39 23.27 10.15
CA ALA A 422 15.09 21.88 10.46
C ALA A 422 13.67 21.71 11.01
N ILE A 423 13.22 22.55 11.95
CA ILE A 423 11.85 22.53 12.47
C ILE A 423 10.82 22.81 11.36
N ALA A 424 11.11 23.77 10.47
CA ALA A 424 10.25 24.08 9.33
C ALA A 424 10.15 22.89 8.36
N ALA A 425 11.28 22.22 8.08
CA ALA A 425 11.33 21.02 7.26
C ALA A 425 10.53 19.86 7.88
N LEU A 426 10.66 19.60 9.19
CA LEU A 426 9.86 18.60 9.90
C LEU A 426 8.36 18.89 9.79
N ARG A 427 7.97 20.16 9.93
CA ARG A 427 6.57 20.59 9.80
C ARG A 427 6.04 20.35 8.39
N LEU A 428 6.83 20.66 7.36
CA LEU A 428 6.47 20.49 5.96
C LEU A 428 6.39 19.01 5.56
N GLN A 429 7.41 18.22 5.90
CA GLN A 429 7.47 16.78 5.59
C GLN A 429 6.31 16.00 6.21
N ARG A 430 5.85 16.41 7.40
CA ARG A 430 4.78 15.72 8.14
C ARG A 430 3.38 16.25 7.83
N GLU A 431 3.30 17.39 7.18
CA GLU A 431 2.04 18.04 6.75
C GLU A 431 0.98 18.07 7.85
N TYR A 432 1.40 18.36 9.09
CA TYR A 432 0.54 18.26 10.26
C TYR A 432 -0.77 19.07 10.11
N GLN A 433 -0.71 20.24 9.48
CA GLN A 433 -1.89 21.06 9.20
C GLN A 433 -2.85 20.36 8.22
N ARG A 434 -2.35 19.94 7.05
CA ARG A 434 -3.15 19.25 6.04
C ARG A 434 -3.80 18.00 6.60
N ASN A 435 -3.05 17.23 7.39
CA ASN A 435 -3.55 16.03 8.05
C ASN A 435 -4.62 16.36 9.11
N ALA A 436 -4.44 17.43 9.89
CA ALA A 436 -5.46 17.87 10.84
C ALA A 436 -6.77 18.29 10.15
N GLU A 437 -6.67 19.02 9.03
CA GLU A 437 -7.82 19.43 8.22
C GLU A 437 -8.55 18.22 7.60
N ARG A 438 -7.80 17.28 7.01
CA ARG A 438 -8.35 16.02 6.49
C ARG A 438 -9.05 15.21 7.56
N TYR A 439 -8.41 14.98 8.70
CA TYR A 439 -9.05 14.28 9.83
C TYR A 439 -10.28 15.03 10.34
N ALA A 440 -10.30 16.37 10.31
CA ALA A 440 -11.48 17.14 10.66
C ALA A 440 -12.64 16.91 9.69
N HIS A 441 -12.36 16.78 8.40
CA HIS A 441 -13.36 16.43 7.39
C HIS A 441 -13.91 15.01 7.61
N THR A 442 -13.03 14.01 7.77
CA THR A 442 -13.42 12.62 8.05
C THR A 442 -14.25 12.49 9.33
N VAL A 443 -13.88 13.22 10.41
CA VAL A 443 -14.66 13.24 11.66
C VAL A 443 -16.09 13.74 11.43
N ARG A 444 -16.30 14.78 10.60
CA ARG A 444 -17.66 15.27 10.29
C ARG A 444 -18.49 14.20 9.58
N HIS A 445 -17.92 13.53 8.59
CA HIS A 445 -18.61 12.48 7.83
C HIS A 445 -18.95 11.28 8.72
N ILE A 446 -17.98 10.76 9.48
CA ILE A 446 -18.22 9.63 10.40
C ILE A 446 -19.24 10.02 11.49
N THR A 447 -19.26 11.27 11.95
CA THR A 447 -20.26 11.75 12.90
C THR A 447 -21.66 11.74 12.29
N ALA A 448 -21.81 12.16 11.02
CA ALA A 448 -23.08 12.09 10.31
C ALA A 448 -23.56 10.63 10.18
N ILE A 449 -22.68 9.73 9.75
CA ILE A 449 -22.97 8.28 9.63
C ILE A 449 -23.34 7.67 10.98
N ARG A 450 -22.63 8.01 12.06
CA ARG A 450 -22.96 7.57 13.42
C ARG A 450 -24.38 7.96 13.81
N ASN A 451 -24.78 9.20 13.51
CA ASN A 451 -26.12 9.70 13.78
C ASN A 451 -27.17 9.00 12.90
N GLN A 452 -26.88 8.75 11.64
CA GLN A 452 -27.76 8.01 10.74
C GLN A 452 -27.96 6.55 11.21
N ILE A 453 -26.89 5.85 11.58
CA ILE A 453 -26.96 4.50 12.17
C ILE A 453 -27.80 4.48 13.44
N GLN A 454 -27.73 5.51 14.28
CA GLN A 454 -28.59 5.59 15.46
C GLN A 454 -30.08 5.58 15.09
N HIS A 455 -30.47 6.30 14.03
CA HIS A 455 -31.85 6.44 13.57
C HIS A 455 -32.27 5.40 12.52
N ALA A 456 -31.36 4.52 12.08
CA ALA A 456 -31.67 3.41 11.19
C ALA A 456 -32.81 2.57 11.77
N LYS A 457 -33.79 2.23 10.94
CA LYS A 457 -35.02 1.54 11.36
C LYS A 457 -34.98 0.05 11.10
N ASN A 458 -34.20 -0.37 10.11
CA ASN A 458 -34.15 -1.75 9.64
C ASN A 458 -32.72 -2.13 9.21
N MET A 459 -32.51 -3.42 8.91
CA MET A 459 -31.21 -3.95 8.50
C MET A 459 -30.72 -3.33 7.19
N LYS A 460 -31.60 -3.06 6.22
CA LYS A 460 -31.24 -2.47 4.94
C LYS A 460 -30.62 -1.07 5.12
N ASP A 461 -31.25 -0.21 5.93
CA ASP A 461 -30.72 1.12 6.25
C ASP A 461 -29.34 1.00 6.91
N LEU A 462 -29.19 0.04 7.83
CA LEU A 462 -27.92 -0.20 8.51
C LEU A 462 -26.82 -0.62 7.53
N CYS A 463 -27.11 -1.56 6.62
CA CYS A 463 -26.16 -1.99 5.59
C CYS A 463 -25.67 -0.82 4.73
N GLN A 464 -26.60 0.01 4.25
CA GLN A 464 -26.28 1.20 3.45
C GLN A 464 -25.33 2.15 4.19
N PHE A 465 -25.58 2.43 5.47
CA PHE A 465 -24.70 3.31 6.24
C PHE A 465 -23.33 2.68 6.57
N LEU A 466 -23.24 1.35 6.63
CA LEU A 466 -21.97 0.64 6.82
C LEU A 466 -21.14 0.59 5.53
N GLU A 467 -21.79 0.50 4.37
CA GLU A 467 -21.14 0.69 3.06
C GLU A 467 -20.60 2.11 2.92
N GLU A 468 -21.39 3.13 3.28
CA GLU A 468 -20.93 4.53 3.31
C GLU A 468 -19.74 4.72 4.28
N MET A 469 -19.79 4.07 5.44
CA MET A 469 -18.66 4.05 6.39
C MET A 469 -17.41 3.44 5.77
N ASN A 470 -17.55 2.30 5.08
CA ASN A 470 -16.46 1.65 4.39
C ASN A 470 -15.87 2.57 3.32
N GLU A 471 -16.71 3.13 2.46
CA GLU A 471 -16.32 4.04 1.38
C GLU A 471 -15.57 5.27 1.91
N VAL A 472 -16.07 5.94 2.96
CA VAL A 472 -15.39 7.10 3.57
C VAL A 472 -14.03 6.71 4.13
N THR A 473 -13.92 5.55 4.80
CA THR A 473 -12.62 5.11 5.35
C THR A 473 -11.63 4.68 4.26
N LEU A 474 -12.09 4.03 3.20
CA LEU A 474 -11.25 3.60 2.08
C LEU A 474 -10.79 4.79 1.23
N ARG A 475 -11.69 5.72 0.90
CA ARG A 475 -11.35 6.95 0.17
C ARG A 475 -10.25 7.73 0.86
N GLU A 476 -10.33 7.89 2.18
CA GLU A 476 -9.27 8.56 2.94
C GLU A 476 -7.91 7.85 2.71
N GLN A 477 -7.86 6.51 2.76
CA GLN A 477 -6.62 5.77 2.50
C GLN A 477 -6.15 5.84 1.04
N GLN A 478 -7.06 5.85 0.07
CA GLN A 478 -6.74 6.03 -1.35
C GLN A 478 -6.14 7.42 -1.60
N ASP A 479 -6.69 8.47 -0.97
CA ASP A 479 -6.17 9.83 -1.08
C ASP A 479 -4.74 9.92 -0.51
N TRP A 480 -4.45 9.25 0.61
CA TRP A 480 -3.06 9.12 1.08
C TRP A 480 -2.19 8.53 -0.03
N ARG A 481 -2.60 7.39 -0.58
CA ARG A 481 -1.81 6.70 -1.59
C ARG A 481 -1.58 7.52 -2.87
N ILE A 482 -2.59 8.23 -3.36
CA ILE A 482 -2.49 9.13 -4.52
C ILE A 482 -1.42 10.19 -4.25
N ILE A 483 -1.57 10.96 -3.16
CA ILE A 483 -0.70 12.10 -2.90
C ILE A 483 0.76 11.67 -2.79
N PHE A 484 1.02 10.53 -2.14
CA PHE A 484 2.39 10.06 -1.94
C PHE A 484 2.99 9.35 -3.16
N ARG A 485 2.15 8.77 -4.04
CA ARG A 485 2.62 8.15 -5.28
C ARG A 485 3.11 9.21 -6.27
N PHE A 486 2.38 10.31 -6.44
CA PHE A 486 2.79 11.39 -7.35
C PHE A 486 3.99 12.18 -6.83
N ARG A 487 4.14 12.34 -5.51
CA ARG A 487 5.26 13.09 -4.93
C ARG A 487 6.60 12.33 -4.92
N ARG A 488 6.63 11.04 -5.25
CA ARG A 488 7.89 10.32 -5.55
C ARG A 488 8.66 10.94 -6.73
N VAL A 489 7.97 11.69 -7.60
CA VAL A 489 8.53 12.28 -8.82
C VAL A 489 9.17 13.66 -8.55
N GLU A 490 8.74 14.39 -7.52
CA GLU A 490 9.17 15.79 -7.28
C GLU A 490 10.27 15.95 -6.22
N ALA A 491 10.51 14.93 -5.39
CA ALA A 491 11.53 14.97 -4.33
C ALA A 491 12.85 14.28 -4.73
N MET A 492 13.15 14.22 -6.02
CA MET A 492 14.47 13.86 -6.57
C MET A 492 15.02 14.99 -7.42
#